data_AF-A0A2H9MFB0-F1
#
_entry.id   AF-A0A2H9MFB0-F1
#
_cell.length_a   1.000
_cell.length_b   1.000
_cell.length_c   1.000
_cell.angle_alpha   90.00
_cell.angle_beta   90.00
_cell.angle_gamma   90.00
#
_symmetry.space_group_name_H-M   'P 1'
#
loop_
_entity.id
_entity.type
_entity.pdbx_description
1 polymer ?
#
loop_
_entity_poly.entity_id
_entity_poly.type
_entity_poly.pdbx_seq_one_letter_code
_entity_poly.pdbx_strand_id
1 'polypeptide(L)'
;MKRFLLAIATFTLIFASQAFADPAGVNFPSLIMGIINWFRSILAVILIQVFGFQESWTQFPDLIKYVLVPFLGIFTIVYAFLRELRIFKRTRWSMPVLAFLITFSTLPCPMPFMGDDKLFVYIVNKLFAILGTWSVLMFGFIFFFGVLYYAKLRKAEWGSAVASAQIENEAIDSIRKHLKELYEERSDLVAEMADAKGKKFQDLSEKIQKMNAEINTVSAQLKTLRDM
;
A
#
# COMPACT_ATOMS: atom_id res chain seq x y z
N MET A 1 21.92 -5.37 -38.26
CA MET A 1 23.30 -5.90 -38.38
C MET A 1 23.88 -5.81 -39.80
N LYS A 2 23.25 -6.38 -40.84
CA LYS A 2 23.77 -6.32 -42.24
C LYS A 2 24.04 -4.89 -42.77
N ARG A 3 23.17 -3.91 -42.46
CA ARG A 3 23.35 -2.50 -42.87
C ARG A 3 24.51 -1.78 -42.16
N PHE A 4 24.83 -2.17 -40.93
CA PHE A 4 25.96 -1.62 -40.16
C PHE A 4 27.30 -2.12 -40.72
N LEU A 5 27.39 -3.41 -41.03
CA LEU A 5 28.57 -3.99 -41.68
C LEU A 5 28.78 -3.41 -43.09
N LEU A 6 27.71 -3.16 -43.84
CA LEU A 6 27.78 -2.48 -45.15
C LEU A 6 28.26 -1.03 -45.03
N ALA A 7 27.86 -0.30 -43.99
CA ALA A 7 28.33 1.07 -43.75
C ALA A 7 29.83 1.12 -43.38
N ILE A 8 30.32 0.16 -42.58
CA ILE A 8 31.75 0.03 -42.28
C ILE A 8 32.54 -0.34 -43.54
N ALA A 9 32.07 -1.33 -44.30
CA ALA A 9 32.74 -1.81 -45.51
C ALA A 9 32.82 -0.74 -46.61
N THR A 10 31.73 0.00 -46.85
CA THR A 10 31.72 1.11 -47.81
C THR A 10 32.65 2.25 -47.39
N PHE A 11 32.74 2.54 -46.09
CA PHE A 11 33.69 3.54 -45.59
C PHE A 11 35.14 3.11 -45.74
N THR A 12 35.49 1.86 -45.40
CA THR A 12 36.86 1.36 -45.62
C THR A 12 37.24 1.40 -47.10
N LEU A 13 36.29 1.18 -48.01
CA LEU A 13 36.51 1.23 -49.45
C LEU A 13 36.70 2.67 -49.96
N ILE A 14 35.92 3.63 -49.46
CA ILE A 14 36.07 5.06 -49.79
C ILE A 14 37.36 5.63 -49.20
N PHE A 15 37.72 5.23 -47.97
CA PHE A 15 38.95 5.68 -47.32
C PHE A 15 40.18 5.09 -48.00
N ALA A 16 40.13 3.80 -48.37
CA ALA A 16 41.19 3.18 -49.17
C ALA A 16 41.30 3.85 -50.54
N SER A 17 40.19 4.08 -51.26
CA SER A 17 40.26 4.69 -52.59
C SER A 17 40.80 6.12 -52.56
N GLN A 18 40.46 6.93 -51.56
CA GLN A 18 41.03 8.28 -51.42
C GLN A 18 42.49 8.28 -50.97
N ALA A 19 42.91 7.34 -50.12
CA ALA A 19 44.31 7.20 -49.73
C ALA A 19 45.21 6.73 -50.88
N PHE A 20 44.67 5.97 -51.83
CA PHE A 20 45.41 5.49 -53.01
C PHE A 20 45.38 6.45 -54.21
N ALA A 21 44.38 7.34 -54.32
CA ALA A 21 44.19 8.18 -55.49
C ALA A 21 45.11 9.42 -55.56
N ASP A 22 45.71 9.87 -54.45
CA ASP A 22 46.54 11.08 -54.44
C ASP A 22 47.71 11.01 -53.44
N PRO A 23 48.86 10.41 -53.83
CA PRO A 23 50.01 10.23 -52.93
C PRO A 23 50.78 11.54 -52.63
N ALA A 24 50.50 12.65 -53.33
CA ALA A 24 51.30 13.87 -53.25
C ALA A 24 50.57 15.09 -52.65
N GLY A 25 49.27 14.98 -52.33
CA GLY A 25 48.45 16.16 -52.02
C GLY A 25 47.33 15.93 -51.01
N VAL A 26 47.55 15.08 -49.99
CA VAL A 26 46.55 14.86 -48.94
C VAL A 26 46.38 16.13 -48.11
N ASN A 27 45.41 16.96 -48.50
CA ASN A 27 44.98 18.11 -47.72
C ASN A 27 44.37 17.62 -46.41
N PHE A 28 45.17 17.59 -45.34
CA PHE A 28 44.75 17.25 -43.97
C PHE A 28 43.36 17.78 -43.56
N PRO A 29 42.97 19.03 -43.91
CA PRO A 29 41.63 19.54 -43.60
C PRO A 29 40.47 18.74 -44.20
N SER A 30 40.60 18.22 -45.42
CA SER A 30 39.54 17.42 -46.07
C SER A 30 39.41 16.04 -45.44
N LEU A 31 40.51 15.42 -45.02
CA LEU A 31 40.50 14.17 -44.25
C LEU A 31 39.81 14.34 -42.90
N ILE A 32 40.12 15.40 -42.16
CA ILE A 32 39.49 15.66 -40.85
C ILE A 32 37.98 15.86 -41.02
N MET A 33 37.55 16.64 -42.01
CA MET A 33 36.12 16.82 -42.31
C MET A 33 35.43 15.52 -42.76
N GLY A 34 36.12 14.67 -43.51
CA GLY A 34 35.64 13.34 -43.89
C GLY A 34 35.41 12.42 -42.68
N ILE A 35 36.36 12.40 -41.73
CA ILE A 35 36.26 11.63 -40.49
C ILE A 35 35.10 12.15 -39.62
N ILE A 36 34.95 13.47 -39.48
CA ILE A 36 33.85 14.07 -38.71
C ILE A 36 32.49 13.72 -39.33
N ASN A 37 32.35 13.83 -40.66
CA ASN A 37 31.11 13.50 -41.36
C ASN A 37 30.77 12.02 -41.30
N TRP A 38 31.78 11.15 -41.33
CA TRP A 38 31.60 9.71 -41.13
C TRP A 38 31.15 9.40 -39.70
N PHE A 39 31.84 9.95 -38.70
CA PHE A 39 31.47 9.76 -37.30
C PHE A 39 30.04 10.24 -37.04
N ARG A 40 29.67 11.40 -37.60
CA ARG A 40 28.29 11.93 -37.56
C ARG A 40 27.30 10.98 -38.21
N SER A 41 27.63 10.39 -39.36
CA SER A 41 26.78 9.41 -40.05
C SER A 41 26.57 8.14 -39.22
N ILE A 42 27.63 7.60 -38.61
CA ILE A 42 27.51 6.45 -37.72
C ILE A 42 26.68 6.79 -36.48
N LEU A 43 26.95 7.93 -35.85
CA LEU A 43 26.21 8.38 -34.68
C LEU A 43 24.72 8.53 -35.01
N ALA A 44 24.38 9.13 -36.16
CA ALA A 44 22.99 9.25 -36.61
C ALA A 44 22.33 7.88 -36.83
N VAL A 45 23.04 6.94 -37.47
CA VAL A 45 22.52 5.57 -37.65
C VAL A 45 22.28 4.88 -36.32
N ILE A 46 23.19 5.02 -35.34
CA ILE A 46 23.01 4.45 -34.00
C ILE A 46 21.84 5.12 -33.28
N LEU A 47 21.76 6.45 -33.31
CA LEU A 47 20.68 7.22 -32.67
C LEU A 47 19.30 6.87 -33.26
N ILE A 48 19.20 6.70 -34.57
CA ILE A 48 17.93 6.38 -35.23
C ILE A 48 17.59 4.89 -35.05
N GLN A 49 18.54 3.98 -35.31
CA GLN A 49 18.23 2.54 -35.34
C GLN A 49 18.23 1.90 -33.95
N VAL A 50 19.10 2.35 -33.05
CA VAL A 50 19.23 1.78 -31.70
C VAL A 50 18.34 2.53 -30.71
N PHE A 51 18.28 3.87 -30.82
CA PHE A 51 17.52 4.71 -29.89
C PHE A 51 16.23 5.29 -30.49
N GLY A 52 15.88 4.98 -31.75
CA GLY A 52 14.59 5.39 -32.30
C GLY A 52 14.36 6.88 -32.39
N PHE A 53 15.42 7.67 -32.37
CA PHE A 53 15.27 9.11 -32.48
C PHE A 53 14.75 9.48 -33.86
N GLN A 54 13.94 10.54 -33.91
CA GLN A 54 13.52 11.12 -35.18
C GLN A 54 14.75 11.64 -35.92
N GLU A 55 14.77 11.50 -37.24
CA GLU A 55 15.90 11.90 -38.07
C GLU A 55 16.24 13.39 -37.90
N SER A 56 15.22 14.24 -37.72
CA SER A 56 15.38 15.68 -37.43
C SER A 56 16.20 15.95 -36.16
N TRP A 57 16.09 15.09 -35.14
CA TRP A 57 16.79 15.28 -33.86
C TRP A 57 18.27 14.89 -33.93
N THR A 58 18.71 14.19 -34.97
CA THR A 58 20.12 13.85 -35.15
C THR A 58 20.94 14.99 -35.74
N GLN A 59 20.28 16.04 -36.22
CA GLN A 59 20.95 17.22 -36.77
C GLN A 59 21.41 18.14 -35.64
N PHE A 60 22.59 18.73 -35.82
CA PHE A 60 23.05 19.80 -34.95
C PHE A 60 22.36 21.10 -35.38
N PRO A 61 21.73 21.88 -34.47
CA PRO A 61 21.87 21.87 -33.01
C PRO A 61 20.80 21.08 -32.23
N ASP A 62 19.79 20.54 -32.91
CA ASP A 62 18.65 19.86 -32.29
C ASP A 62 19.04 18.68 -31.40
N LEU A 63 20.12 17.96 -31.74
CA LEU A 63 20.69 16.90 -30.91
C LEU A 63 21.05 17.39 -29.50
N ILE A 64 21.61 18.60 -29.37
CA ILE A 64 21.92 19.16 -28.05
C ILE A 64 20.61 19.42 -27.30
N LYS A 65 19.66 20.10 -27.95
CA LYS A 65 18.44 20.59 -27.31
C LYS A 65 17.51 19.45 -26.88
N TYR A 66 17.31 18.46 -27.75
CA TYR A 66 16.31 17.41 -27.55
C TYR A 66 16.87 16.11 -26.98
N VAL A 67 18.18 15.87 -27.06
CA VAL A 67 18.79 14.63 -26.54
C VAL A 67 19.74 14.93 -25.39
N LEU A 68 20.74 15.80 -25.61
CA LEU A 68 21.85 15.96 -24.68
C LEU A 68 21.48 16.74 -23.41
N VAL A 69 20.76 17.86 -23.56
CA VAL A 69 20.24 18.67 -22.44
C VAL A 69 19.32 17.85 -21.52
N PRO A 70 18.25 17.18 -22.01
CA PRO A 70 17.40 16.38 -21.14
C PRO A 70 18.14 15.19 -20.53
N PHE A 71 19.06 14.55 -21.26
CA PHE A 71 19.90 13.48 -20.71
C PHE A 71 20.74 13.97 -19.52
N LEU A 72 21.44 15.09 -19.68
CA LEU A 72 22.21 15.68 -18.59
C LEU A 72 21.32 16.09 -17.41
N GLY A 73 20.14 16.63 -17.67
CA GLY A 73 19.16 17.00 -16.63
C GLY A 73 18.76 15.79 -15.78
N ILE A 74 18.35 14.68 -16.41
CA ILE A 74 18.00 13.45 -15.70
C ILE A 74 19.23 12.89 -14.95
N PHE A 75 20.40 12.88 -15.59
CA PHE A 75 21.65 12.42 -14.97
C PHE A 75 21.98 13.20 -13.70
N THR A 76 21.90 14.53 -13.73
CA THR A 76 22.17 15.37 -12.55
C THR A 76 21.17 15.11 -11.44
N ILE A 77 19.89 14.95 -11.75
CA ILE A 77 18.85 14.64 -10.75
C ILE A 77 19.10 13.28 -10.10
N VAL A 78 19.30 12.23 -10.91
CA VAL A 78 19.55 10.87 -10.42
C VAL A 78 20.84 10.84 -9.59
N TYR A 79 21.89 11.50 -10.04
CA TYR A 79 23.15 11.60 -9.32
C TYR A 79 22.98 12.28 -7.95
N ALA A 80 22.26 13.41 -7.89
CA ALA A 80 21.96 14.10 -6.64
C ALA A 80 21.16 13.21 -5.69
N PHE A 81 20.17 12.47 -6.20
CA PHE A 81 19.36 11.58 -5.39
C PHE A 81 20.17 10.40 -4.82
N LEU A 82 21.00 9.75 -5.64
CA LEU A 82 21.89 8.68 -5.19
C LEU A 82 22.91 9.16 -4.14
N ARG A 83 23.38 10.41 -4.28
CA ARG A 83 24.27 11.04 -3.30
C ARG A 83 23.58 11.24 -1.96
N GLU A 84 22.31 11.65 -1.96
CA GLU A 84 21.53 11.87 -0.74
C GLU A 84 21.18 10.56 -0.01
N LEU A 85 20.82 9.52 -0.75
CA LEU A 85 20.51 8.20 -0.16
C LEU A 85 21.74 7.50 0.45
N ARG A 86 22.97 7.96 0.16
CA ARG A 86 24.22 7.42 0.71
C ARG A 86 24.36 5.88 0.61
N ILE A 87 23.76 5.25 -0.41
CA ILE A 87 23.73 3.78 -0.56
C ILE A 87 25.15 3.20 -0.73
N PHE A 88 26.05 3.92 -1.40
CA PHE A 88 27.43 3.47 -1.66
C PHE A 88 28.47 4.41 -1.05
N LYS A 89 28.58 4.46 0.28
CA LYS A 89 29.58 5.32 0.96
C LYS A 89 31.04 4.99 0.60
N ARG A 90 31.33 3.76 0.17
CA ARG A 90 32.71 3.23 0.06
C ARG A 90 33.38 3.44 -1.31
N THR A 91 32.62 3.54 -2.39
CA THR A 91 33.19 3.56 -3.75
C THR A 91 32.86 4.87 -4.47
N ARG A 92 33.87 5.72 -4.70
CA ARG A 92 33.69 7.05 -5.29
C ARG A 92 33.18 7.03 -6.75
N TRP A 93 33.47 5.96 -7.49
CA TRP A 93 33.13 5.82 -8.90
C TRP A 93 31.80 5.09 -9.17
N SER A 94 31.26 4.36 -8.19
CA SER A 94 30.02 3.61 -8.42
C SER A 94 28.80 4.54 -8.57
N MET A 95 28.76 5.65 -7.84
CA MET A 95 27.65 6.61 -7.90
C MET A 95 27.46 7.23 -9.29
N PRO A 96 28.48 7.85 -9.94
CA PRO A 96 28.29 8.40 -11.28
C PRO A 96 28.04 7.33 -12.34
N VAL A 97 28.67 6.16 -12.24
CA VAL A 97 28.43 5.06 -13.19
C VAL A 97 27.00 4.54 -13.07
N LEU A 98 26.48 4.40 -11.86
CA LEU A 98 25.10 3.97 -11.64
C LEU A 98 24.09 5.03 -12.09
N ALA A 99 24.34 6.31 -11.79
CA ALA A 99 23.51 7.41 -12.28
C ALA A 99 23.50 7.45 -13.82
N PHE A 100 24.65 7.23 -14.44
CA PHE A 100 24.77 7.15 -15.89
C PHE A 100 23.99 5.95 -16.45
N LEU A 101 24.12 4.76 -15.86
CA LEU A 101 23.37 3.57 -16.27
C LEU A 101 21.85 3.75 -16.15
N ILE A 102 21.38 4.38 -15.06
CA ILE A 102 19.96 4.68 -14.86
C ILE A 102 19.48 5.71 -15.88
N THR A 103 20.25 6.76 -16.14
CA THR A 103 19.90 7.78 -17.13
C THR A 103 19.94 7.21 -18.55
N PHE A 104 20.87 6.30 -18.81
CA PHE A 104 20.97 5.61 -20.08
C PHE A 104 19.79 4.65 -20.28
N SER A 105 19.28 4.03 -19.21
CA SER A 105 18.09 3.16 -19.29
C SER A 105 16.79 3.93 -19.48
N THR A 106 16.75 5.23 -19.19
CA THR A 106 15.58 6.08 -19.47
C THR A 106 15.53 6.59 -20.91
N LEU A 107 16.62 6.43 -21.68
CA LEU A 107 16.60 6.77 -23.09
C LEU A 107 15.56 5.90 -23.82
N PRO A 108 14.79 6.51 -24.75
CA PRO A 108 13.88 5.73 -25.58
C PRO A 108 14.74 4.77 -26.40
N CYS A 109 14.68 3.47 -26.09
CA CYS A 109 15.26 2.43 -26.91
C CYS A 109 14.07 1.70 -27.54
N PRO A 110 13.74 1.94 -28.83
CA PRO A 110 12.77 1.10 -29.51
C PRO A 110 13.38 -0.28 -29.66
N MET A 111 12.82 -1.27 -28.98
CA MET A 111 13.18 -2.63 -29.30
C MET A 111 12.34 -3.07 -30.51
N PRO A 112 12.96 -3.44 -31.64
CA PRO A 112 12.23 -3.84 -32.84
C PRO A 112 11.35 -5.09 -32.65
N PHE A 113 11.52 -5.80 -31.53
CA PHE A 113 10.76 -7.00 -31.17
C PHE A 113 9.57 -6.75 -30.23
N MET A 114 9.41 -5.54 -29.66
CA MET A 114 8.45 -5.28 -28.57
C MET A 114 7.38 -4.23 -28.89
N GLY A 115 7.18 -3.89 -30.16
CA GLY A 115 6.19 -2.90 -30.63
C GLY A 115 6.68 -1.45 -30.54
N ASP A 116 5.78 -0.49 -30.74
CA ASP A 116 6.07 0.95 -30.69
C ASP A 116 6.34 1.46 -29.26
N ASP A 117 6.18 0.60 -28.26
CA ASP A 117 6.37 0.93 -26.86
C ASP A 117 7.86 0.97 -26.48
N LYS A 118 8.28 2.10 -25.93
CA LYS A 118 9.65 2.33 -25.44
C LYS A 118 9.94 1.39 -24.27
N LEU A 119 11.09 0.71 -24.28
CA LEU A 119 11.51 -0.26 -23.26
C LEU A 119 11.33 0.24 -21.82
N PHE A 120 11.73 1.49 -21.56
CA PHE A 120 11.56 2.11 -20.24
C PHE A 120 10.11 2.20 -19.82
N VAL A 121 9.23 2.70 -20.70
CA VAL A 121 7.79 2.83 -20.44
C VAL A 121 7.18 1.46 -20.19
N TYR A 122 7.58 0.45 -20.96
CA TYR A 122 7.14 -0.92 -20.76
C TYR A 122 7.54 -1.46 -19.38
N ILE A 123 8.82 -1.36 -19.00
CA ILE A 123 9.30 -1.83 -17.69
C ILE A 123 8.60 -1.10 -16.55
N VAL A 124 8.49 0.23 -16.64
CA VAL A 124 7.84 1.05 -15.63
C VAL A 124 6.35 0.70 -15.51
N ASN A 125 5.65 0.54 -16.63
CA ASN A 125 4.24 0.14 -16.63
C ASN A 125 4.05 -1.25 -16.02
N LYS A 126 4.92 -2.22 -16.34
CA LYS A 126 4.90 -3.54 -15.71
C LYS A 126 5.19 -3.47 -14.21
N LEU A 127 6.18 -2.68 -13.78
CA LEU A 127 6.47 -2.46 -12.36
C LEU A 127 5.26 -1.84 -11.64
N PHE A 128 4.64 -0.81 -12.21
CA PHE A 128 3.44 -0.20 -11.64
C PHE A 128 2.26 -1.17 -11.60
N ALA A 129 2.06 -1.98 -12.63
CA ALA A 129 1.00 -3.00 -12.65
C ALA A 129 1.23 -4.05 -11.54
N ILE A 130 2.47 -4.51 -11.36
CA ILE A 130 2.84 -5.46 -10.30
C ILE A 130 2.66 -4.83 -8.92
N LEU A 131 3.17 -3.62 -8.70
CA LEU A 131 3.05 -2.90 -7.42
C LEU A 131 1.59 -2.59 -7.09
N GLY A 132 0.79 -2.18 -8.08
CA GLY A 132 -0.63 -1.93 -7.92
C GLY A 132 -1.39 -3.20 -7.55
N THR A 133 -1.13 -4.29 -8.26
CA THR A 133 -1.71 -5.61 -7.94
C THR A 133 -1.33 -6.06 -6.54
N TRP A 134 -0.05 -5.88 -6.17
CA TRP A 134 0.45 -6.23 -4.85
C TRP A 134 -0.21 -5.41 -3.73
N SER A 135 -0.43 -4.11 -3.95
CA SER A 135 -1.13 -3.24 -3.01
C SER A 135 -2.57 -3.71 -2.76
N VAL A 136 -3.31 -4.07 -3.81
CA VAL A 136 -4.67 -4.61 -3.68
C VAL A 136 -4.68 -5.94 -2.93
N LEU A 137 -3.70 -6.81 -3.19
CA LEU A 137 -3.57 -8.11 -2.51
C LEU A 137 -3.31 -7.90 -1.01
N MET A 138 -2.36 -7.02 -0.66
CA MET A 138 -2.06 -6.68 0.74
C MET A 138 -3.25 -6.05 1.45
N PHE A 139 -3.98 -5.17 0.77
CA PHE A 139 -5.22 -4.60 1.30
C PHE A 139 -6.26 -5.68 1.57
N GLY A 140 -6.52 -6.56 0.60
CA GLY A 140 -7.44 -7.69 0.76
C GLY A 140 -7.06 -8.61 1.91
N PHE A 141 -5.76 -8.88 2.07
CA PHE A 141 -5.24 -9.67 3.19
C PHE A 141 -5.52 -8.98 4.54
N ILE A 142 -5.11 -7.72 4.71
CA ILE A 142 -5.32 -6.97 5.95
C ILE A 142 -6.82 -6.86 6.26
N PHE A 143 -7.65 -6.59 5.25
CA PHE A 143 -9.09 -6.49 5.41
C PHE A 143 -9.70 -7.81 5.89
N PHE A 144 -9.37 -8.93 5.23
CA PHE A 144 -9.92 -10.24 5.57
C PHE A 144 -9.52 -10.68 6.99
N PHE A 145 -8.24 -10.57 7.33
CA PHE A 145 -7.76 -10.89 8.67
C PHE A 145 -8.30 -9.92 9.73
N GLY A 146 -8.41 -8.63 9.39
CA GLY A 146 -8.98 -7.61 10.26
C GLY A 146 -10.45 -7.89 10.60
N VAL A 147 -11.27 -8.25 9.60
CA VAL A 147 -12.69 -8.61 9.81
C VAL A 147 -12.81 -9.88 10.63
N LEU A 148 -12.02 -10.92 10.35
CA LEU A 148 -12.05 -12.16 11.13
C LEU A 148 -11.64 -11.93 12.59
N TYR A 149 -10.61 -11.12 12.83
CA TYR A 149 -10.14 -10.77 14.16
C TYR A 149 -11.19 -9.94 14.91
N TYR A 150 -11.78 -8.95 14.25
CA TYR A 150 -12.86 -8.13 14.79
C TYR A 150 -14.09 -8.98 15.16
N ALA A 151 -14.48 -9.93 14.31
CA ALA A 151 -15.59 -10.83 14.58
C ALA A 151 -15.33 -11.75 15.79
N LYS A 152 -14.09 -12.23 15.96
CA LYS A 152 -13.70 -13.02 17.14
C LYS A 152 -13.78 -12.21 18.43
N LEU A 153 -13.29 -10.97 18.42
CA LEU A 153 -13.37 -10.06 19.56
C LEU A 153 -14.83 -9.75 19.93
N ARG A 154 -15.65 -9.37 18.94
CA ARG A 154 -17.08 -9.09 19.13
C ARG A 154 -17.87 -10.26 19.68
N LYS A 155 -17.58 -11.49 19.23
CA LYS A 155 -18.23 -12.69 19.77
C LYS A 155 -17.96 -12.90 21.25
N ALA A 156 -16.77 -12.57 21.74
CA ALA A 156 -16.44 -12.66 23.15
C ALA A 156 -17.23 -11.63 23.98
N GLU A 157 -17.32 -10.39 23.49
CA GLU A 157 -18.09 -9.31 24.13
C GLU A 157 -19.59 -9.57 24.13
N TRP A 158 -20.13 -10.11 23.03
CA TRP A 158 -21.55 -10.48 22.97
C TRP A 158 -21.86 -11.68 23.85
N GLY A 159 -20.94 -12.63 23.96
CA GLY A 159 -21.08 -13.75 24.89
C GLY A 159 -21.14 -13.29 26.35
N SER A 160 -20.26 -12.37 26.76
CA SER A 160 -20.26 -11.84 28.13
C SER A 160 -21.47 -10.95 28.41
N ALA A 161 -21.89 -10.11 27.47
CA ALA A 161 -23.05 -9.23 27.63
C ALA A 161 -24.38 -10.01 27.69
N VAL A 162 -24.52 -11.07 26.89
CA VAL A 162 -25.70 -11.96 26.94
C VAL A 162 -25.69 -12.76 28.25
N ALA A 163 -24.53 -13.24 28.70
CA ALA A 163 -24.43 -13.95 29.97
C ALA A 163 -24.75 -13.05 31.18
N SER A 164 -24.28 -11.80 31.19
CA SER A 164 -24.60 -10.84 32.26
C SER A 164 -26.08 -10.47 32.26
N ALA A 165 -26.66 -10.23 31.08
CA ALA A 165 -28.09 -9.93 30.96
C ALA A 165 -28.97 -11.13 31.37
N GLN A 166 -28.52 -12.36 31.14
CA GLN A 166 -29.25 -13.55 31.57
C GLN A 166 -29.22 -13.70 33.10
N ILE A 167 -28.05 -13.51 33.72
CA ILE A 167 -27.90 -13.56 35.19
C ILE A 167 -28.77 -12.49 35.86
N GLU A 168 -28.82 -11.29 35.29
CA GLU A 168 -29.63 -10.18 35.82
C GLU A 168 -31.13 -10.46 35.72
N ASN A 169 -31.60 -11.00 34.59
CA ASN A 169 -33.00 -11.39 34.43
C ASN A 169 -33.39 -12.54 35.37
N GLU A 170 -32.52 -13.54 35.55
CA GLU A 170 -32.75 -14.64 36.51
C GLU A 170 -32.80 -14.13 37.96
N ALA A 171 -31.95 -13.16 38.31
CA ALA A 171 -31.98 -12.50 39.61
C ALA A 171 -33.30 -11.75 39.83
N ILE A 172 -33.75 -10.95 38.85
CA ILE A 172 -35.02 -10.22 38.92
C ILE A 172 -36.20 -11.18 39.09
N ASP A 173 -36.24 -12.26 38.34
CA ASP A 173 -37.33 -13.24 38.43
C ASP A 173 -37.33 -13.99 39.77
N SER A 174 -36.16 -14.33 40.31
CA SER A 174 -36.07 -14.92 41.65
C SER A 174 -36.60 -13.99 42.75
N ILE A 175 -36.28 -12.70 42.67
CA ILE A 175 -36.74 -11.68 43.63
C ILE A 175 -38.25 -11.46 43.49
N ARG A 176 -38.78 -11.42 42.26
CA ARG A 176 -40.24 -11.34 42.03
C ARG A 176 -40.98 -12.52 42.63
N LYS A 177 -40.44 -13.73 42.47
CA LYS A 177 -41.02 -14.94 43.04
C LYS A 177 -41.03 -14.87 44.57
N HIS A 178 -39.91 -14.46 45.18
CA HIS A 178 -39.80 -14.29 46.63
C HIS A 178 -40.77 -13.23 47.17
N LEU A 179 -40.94 -12.10 46.47
CA LEU A 179 -41.96 -11.10 46.84
C LEU A 179 -43.37 -11.67 46.79
N LYS A 180 -43.68 -12.46 45.76
CA LYS A 180 -44.99 -13.09 45.63
C LYS A 180 -45.26 -14.05 46.80
N GLU A 181 -44.28 -14.86 47.16
CA GLU A 181 -44.34 -15.77 48.32
C GLU A 181 -44.57 -14.99 49.62
N LEU A 182 -43.83 -13.89 49.85
CA LEU A 182 -44.03 -13.02 51.03
C LEU A 182 -45.42 -12.36 51.08
N TYR A 183 -45.97 -11.94 49.93
CA TYR A 183 -47.32 -11.37 49.88
C TYR A 183 -48.40 -12.41 50.16
N GLU A 184 -48.24 -13.63 49.65
CA GLU A 184 -49.15 -14.75 49.93
C GLU A 184 -49.10 -15.13 51.42
N GLU A 185 -47.90 -15.33 51.97
CA GLU A 185 -47.73 -15.65 53.40
C GLU A 185 -48.31 -14.54 54.30
N ARG A 186 -48.11 -13.27 53.93
CA ARG A 186 -48.72 -12.14 54.65
C ARG A 186 -50.24 -12.21 54.60
N SER A 187 -50.82 -12.50 53.44
CA SER A 187 -52.27 -12.61 53.27
C SER A 187 -52.85 -13.70 54.18
N ASP A 188 -52.18 -14.85 54.25
CA ASP A 188 -52.58 -15.97 55.10
C ASP A 188 -52.49 -15.61 56.59
N LEU A 189 -51.41 -14.94 57.01
CA LEU A 189 -51.26 -14.46 58.40
C LEU A 189 -52.32 -13.42 58.79
N VAL A 190 -52.70 -12.53 57.86
CA VAL A 190 -53.79 -11.56 58.09
C VAL A 190 -55.13 -12.28 58.26
N ALA A 191 -55.40 -13.31 57.44
CA ALA A 191 -56.59 -14.12 57.57
C ALA A 191 -56.64 -14.86 58.93
N GLU A 192 -55.53 -15.46 59.37
CA GLU A 192 -55.43 -16.09 60.69
C GLU A 192 -55.60 -15.11 61.86
N MET A 193 -55.20 -13.84 61.66
CA MET A 193 -55.30 -12.80 62.67
C MET A 193 -56.74 -12.38 62.95
N ALA A 194 -57.64 -12.50 61.96
CA ALA A 194 -59.06 -12.19 62.12
C ALA A 194 -59.75 -13.07 63.19
N ASP A 195 -59.28 -14.31 63.35
CA ASP A 195 -59.83 -15.29 64.30
C ASP A 195 -59.02 -15.42 65.60
N ALA A 196 -57.83 -14.81 65.68
CA ALA A 196 -56.92 -14.93 66.81
C ALA A 196 -57.24 -13.94 67.95
N LYS A 197 -57.12 -14.39 69.22
CA LYS A 197 -57.26 -13.56 70.42
C LYS A 197 -56.07 -13.74 71.37
N GLY A 198 -55.79 -12.72 72.18
CA GLY A 198 -54.77 -12.77 73.23
C GLY A 198 -53.34 -12.87 72.69
N LYS A 199 -52.54 -13.81 73.22
CA LYS A 199 -51.11 -13.96 72.89
C LYS A 199 -50.84 -14.30 71.41
N LYS A 200 -51.70 -15.14 70.80
CA LYS A 200 -51.58 -15.52 69.38
C LYS A 200 -51.72 -14.31 68.44
N PHE A 201 -52.55 -13.33 68.81
CA PHE A 201 -52.71 -12.09 68.03
C PHE A 201 -51.43 -11.24 68.07
N GLN A 202 -50.78 -11.14 69.23
CA GLN A 202 -49.52 -10.40 69.38
C GLN A 202 -48.40 -11.05 68.56
N ASP A 203 -48.26 -12.38 68.62
CA ASP A 203 -47.26 -13.12 67.86
C ASP A 203 -47.48 -12.99 66.33
N LEU A 204 -48.74 -13.04 65.87
CA LEU A 204 -49.09 -12.82 64.46
C LEU A 204 -48.80 -11.37 64.04
N SER A 205 -49.08 -10.39 64.91
CA SER A 205 -48.81 -8.97 64.63
C SER A 205 -47.33 -8.69 64.48
N GLU A 206 -46.49 -9.29 65.32
CA GLU A 206 -45.04 -9.17 65.22
C GLU A 206 -44.51 -9.81 63.94
N LYS A 207 -45.02 -11.00 63.57
CA LYS A 207 -44.70 -11.65 62.30
C LYS A 207 -45.07 -10.80 61.09
N ILE A 208 -46.27 -10.19 61.07
CA ILE A 208 -46.69 -9.31 59.96
C ILE A 208 -45.80 -8.07 59.88
N GLN A 209 -45.39 -7.47 61.00
CA GLN A 209 -44.48 -6.33 60.99
C GLN A 209 -43.11 -6.72 60.42
N LYS A 210 -42.57 -7.87 60.82
CA LYS A 210 -41.31 -8.40 60.27
C LYS A 210 -41.43 -8.67 58.76
N MET A 211 -42.53 -9.27 58.33
CA MET A 211 -42.78 -9.56 56.91
C MET A 211 -42.96 -8.29 56.07
N ASN A 212 -43.60 -7.25 56.61
CA ASN A 212 -43.67 -5.94 55.95
C ASN A 212 -42.28 -5.30 55.81
N ALA A 213 -41.41 -5.45 56.81
CA ALA A 213 -40.03 -4.96 56.72
C ALA A 213 -39.27 -5.72 55.63
N GLU A 214 -39.42 -7.04 55.54
CA GLU A 214 -38.82 -7.87 54.50
C GLU A 214 -39.37 -7.55 53.10
N ILE A 215 -40.67 -7.33 52.93
CA ILE A 215 -41.27 -6.89 51.66
C ILE A 215 -40.68 -5.53 51.24
N ASN A 216 -40.51 -4.60 52.18
CA ASN A 216 -39.94 -3.28 51.89
C ASN A 216 -38.45 -3.38 51.48
N THR A 217 -37.65 -4.23 52.13
CA THR A 217 -36.25 -4.42 51.77
C THR A 217 -36.10 -5.11 50.41
N VAL A 218 -36.86 -6.18 50.16
CA VAL A 218 -36.80 -6.94 48.90
C VAL A 218 -37.36 -6.12 47.73
N SER A 219 -38.41 -5.32 47.94
CA SER A 219 -38.91 -4.40 46.90
C SER A 219 -37.95 -3.26 46.62
N ALA A 220 -37.23 -2.74 47.63
CA ALA A 220 -36.16 -1.77 47.42
C ALA A 220 -35.02 -2.38 46.60
N GLN A 221 -34.61 -3.63 46.90
CA GLN A 221 -33.60 -4.35 46.12
C GLN A 221 -34.02 -4.57 44.66
N LEU A 222 -35.28 -4.97 44.43
CA LEU A 222 -35.84 -5.11 43.09
C LEU A 222 -35.80 -3.77 42.33
N LYS A 223 -36.16 -2.67 42.99
CA LYS A 223 -36.12 -1.34 42.39
C LYS A 223 -34.69 -0.93 42.04
N THR A 224 -33.73 -1.16 42.92
CA THR A 224 -32.33 -0.86 42.63
C THR A 224 -31.77 -1.68 41.47
N LEU A 225 -32.13 -2.97 41.35
CA LEU A 225 -31.71 -3.81 40.24
C LEU A 225 -32.38 -3.44 38.92
N ARG A 226 -33.59 -2.88 38.95
CA ARG A 226 -34.29 -2.40 37.76
C ARG A 226 -33.76 -1.06 37.25
N ASP A 227 -33.26 -0.22 38.16
CA ASP A 227 -32.77 1.12 37.86
C ASP A 227 -31.27 1.13 37.48
N MET A 228 -30.58 -0.01 37.56
CA MET A 228 -29.23 -0.25 37.03
C MET A 228 -29.26 -0.48 35.51
#